data_AF-A0A958MP77-F1
#
_entry.id   AF-A0A958MP77-F1
#
_cell.length_a   1.000
_cell.length_b   1.000
_cell.length_c   1.000
_cell.angle_alpha   90.00
_cell.angle_beta   90.00
_cell.angle_gamma   90.00
#
_symmetry.space_group_name_H-M   'P 1'
#
loop_
_entity.id
_entity.type
_entity.pdbx_description
1 polymer ?
#
loop_
_entity_poly.entity_id
_entity_poly.type
_entity_poly.pdbx_seq_one_letter_code
_entity_poly.pdbx_strand_id
1 'polypeptide(L)'
;KEDNGVFILLASNDRKIWISPGYGVEDRLTAGINGELIRNVIIPEFKKGDYYQGLNKGVDAIFEVLTGAYQGTRQNNAQDTFPIGFFFFLFIVFIIFIIAISKNRRGGGNHGKGGRSNGTSILDAIILSNLGRGSYGGSSGGFGSSSGGSFGGGGFGGGFGGGGFSGGGAGGSW
;
A
#
# COMPACT_ATOMS: atom_id res chain seq x y z
N LYS A 1 -11.79 43.02 -5.25
CA LYS A 1 -12.42 41.67 -5.36
C LYS A 1 -11.53 40.75 -4.55
N GLU A 2 -12.05 40.02 -3.58
CA GLU A 2 -11.24 39.37 -2.54
C GLU A 2 -10.75 37.95 -2.91
N ASP A 3 -11.07 37.45 -4.11
CA ASP A 3 -10.64 36.12 -4.58
C ASP A 3 -10.90 34.97 -3.57
N ASN A 4 -12.03 35.04 -2.86
CA ASN A 4 -12.47 34.06 -1.86
C ASN A 4 -13.21 32.85 -2.47
N GLY A 5 -13.10 32.65 -3.79
CA GLY A 5 -13.81 31.57 -4.49
C GLY A 5 -13.13 30.22 -4.28
N VAL A 6 -13.89 29.13 -4.19
CA VAL A 6 -13.38 27.75 -4.22
C VAL A 6 -14.01 27.04 -5.40
N PHE A 7 -13.18 26.41 -6.23
CA PHE A 7 -13.63 25.66 -7.40
C PHE A 7 -13.37 24.17 -7.23
N ILE A 8 -14.37 23.34 -7.55
CA ILE A 8 -14.27 21.88 -7.51
C ILE A 8 -14.58 21.34 -8.92
N LEU A 9 -13.67 20.53 -9.46
CA LEU A 9 -13.83 19.82 -10.73
C LEU A 9 -13.88 18.32 -10.48
N LEU A 10 -14.97 17.69 -10.93
CA LEU A 10 -15.15 16.24 -10.91
C LEU A 10 -15.13 15.69 -12.34
N ALA A 11 -14.13 14.87 -12.65
CA ALA A 11 -14.09 14.06 -13.86
C ALA A 11 -14.52 12.63 -13.49
N SER A 12 -15.83 12.36 -13.55
CA SER A 12 -16.42 11.09 -13.11
C SER A 12 -15.91 9.88 -13.89
N ASN A 13 -15.84 10.00 -15.23
CA ASN A 13 -15.35 8.94 -16.12
C ASN A 13 -13.87 8.61 -15.87
N ASP A 14 -13.05 9.63 -15.58
CA ASP A 14 -11.62 9.47 -15.32
C ASP A 14 -11.31 9.10 -13.87
N ARG A 15 -12.34 9.10 -13.02
CA ARG A 15 -12.26 8.97 -11.56
C ARG A 15 -11.24 9.93 -10.93
N LYS A 16 -11.33 11.21 -11.27
CA LYS A 16 -10.49 12.27 -10.71
C LYS A 16 -11.30 13.44 -10.17
N ILE A 17 -10.79 14.06 -9.11
CA ILE A 17 -11.30 15.31 -8.53
C ILE A 17 -10.17 16.30 -8.33
N TRP A 18 -10.46 17.57 -8.52
CA TRP A 18 -9.57 18.69 -8.23
C TRP A 18 -10.30 19.77 -7.43
N ILE A 19 -9.66 20.32 -6.41
CA ILE A 19 -10.14 21.46 -5.64
C ILE A 19 -9.11 22.58 -5.76
N SER A 20 -9.55 23.78 -6.17
CA SER A 20 -8.70 24.97 -6.30
C SER A 20 -9.25 26.10 -5.43
N PRO A 21 -8.53 26.51 -4.37
CA PRO A 21 -8.84 27.73 -3.64
C PRO A 21 -8.44 28.97 -4.46
N GLY A 22 -9.18 30.05 -4.25
CA GLY A 22 -8.78 31.40 -4.63
C GLY A 22 -7.81 31.98 -3.59
N TYR A 23 -7.10 33.04 -3.97
CA TYR A 23 -6.04 33.63 -3.14
C TYR A 23 -6.52 34.10 -1.75
N GLY A 24 -7.78 34.52 -1.62
CA GLY A 24 -8.31 35.05 -0.36
C GLY A 24 -8.67 34.00 0.70
N VAL A 25 -8.68 32.71 0.34
CA VAL A 25 -8.99 31.60 1.24
C VAL A 25 -7.87 30.56 1.33
N GLU A 26 -6.74 30.77 0.64
CA GLU A 26 -5.62 29.85 0.61
C GLU A 26 -4.93 29.70 1.97
N ASP A 27 -4.95 30.74 2.80
CA ASP A 27 -4.40 30.76 4.16
C ASP A 27 -5.03 29.69 5.06
N ARG A 28 -6.31 29.40 4.85
CA ARG A 28 -7.07 28.36 5.58
C ARG A 28 -7.20 27.08 4.77
N LEU A 29 -7.48 27.20 3.48
CA LEU A 29 -7.75 26.08 2.58
C LEU A 29 -6.49 25.69 1.78
N THR A 30 -5.43 25.34 2.51
CA THR A 30 -4.13 24.99 1.92
C THR A 30 -4.19 23.71 1.07
N ALA A 31 -3.20 23.49 0.19
CA ALA A 31 -3.07 22.26 -0.60
C ALA A 31 -3.07 20.98 0.27
N GLY A 32 -2.46 21.05 1.47
CA GLY A 32 -2.42 19.93 2.42
C GLY A 32 -3.80 19.57 2.95
N ILE A 33 -4.57 20.59 3.37
CA ILE A 33 -5.93 20.44 3.87
C ILE A 33 -6.85 19.95 2.75
N ASN A 34 -6.79 20.56 1.56
CA ASN A 34 -7.58 20.09 0.41
C ASN A 34 -7.28 18.63 0.08
N GLY A 35 -6.01 18.24 0.08
CA GLY A 35 -5.62 16.84 -0.13
C GLY A 35 -6.18 15.91 0.95
N GLU A 36 -6.24 16.36 2.20
CA GLU A 36 -6.84 15.60 3.30
C GLU A 36 -8.37 15.43 3.11
N LEU A 37 -9.09 16.52 2.82
CA LEU A 37 -10.53 16.47 2.55
C LEU A 37 -10.85 15.52 1.41
N ILE A 38 -10.09 15.62 0.31
CA ILE A 38 -10.27 14.73 -0.84
C ILE A 38 -10.07 13.27 -0.44
N ARG A 39 -8.99 12.94 0.27
CA ARG A 39 -8.66 11.55 0.63
C ARG A 39 -9.59 10.96 1.68
N ASN A 40 -9.95 11.73 2.70
CA ASN A 40 -10.59 11.21 3.91
C ASN A 40 -12.10 11.43 3.94
N VAL A 41 -12.61 12.42 3.20
CA VAL A 41 -14.04 12.78 3.18
C VAL A 41 -14.68 12.42 1.85
N ILE A 42 -14.07 12.83 0.73
CA ILE A 42 -14.70 12.74 -0.58
C ILE A 42 -14.51 11.36 -1.23
N ILE A 43 -13.26 10.91 -1.38
CA ILE A 43 -12.91 9.65 -2.03
C ILE A 43 -13.63 8.43 -1.44
N PRO A 44 -13.83 8.30 -0.10
CA PRO A 44 -14.54 7.15 0.46
C PRO A 44 -15.98 7.01 -0.04
N GLU A 45 -16.68 8.12 -0.29
CA GLU A 45 -18.03 8.07 -0.86
C GLU A 45 -18.00 7.80 -2.37
N PHE A 46 -17.03 8.37 -3.09
CA PHE A 46 -16.85 8.11 -4.52
C PHE A 46 -16.55 6.63 -4.82
N LYS A 47 -15.79 5.96 -3.94
CA LYS A 47 -15.54 4.51 -4.01
C LYS A 47 -16.81 3.67 -3.84
N LYS A 48 -17.83 4.20 -3.17
CA LYS A 48 -19.15 3.55 -3.05
C LYS A 48 -20.07 3.86 -4.24
N GLY A 49 -19.63 4.72 -5.17
CA GLY A 49 -20.44 5.21 -6.29
C GLY A 49 -21.34 6.39 -5.91
N ASP A 50 -21.26 6.93 -4.69
CA ASP A 50 -22.09 8.03 -4.23
C ASP A 50 -21.38 9.38 -4.39
N TYR A 51 -21.42 9.90 -5.62
CA TYR A 51 -20.80 11.18 -5.95
C TYR A 51 -21.47 12.38 -5.29
N TYR A 52 -22.80 12.33 -5.14
CA TYR A 52 -23.54 13.42 -4.52
C TYR A 52 -23.20 13.55 -3.05
N GLN A 53 -23.18 12.44 -2.31
CA GLN A 53 -22.78 12.46 -0.90
C GLN A 53 -21.31 12.86 -0.73
N GLY A 54 -20.42 12.37 -1.59
CA GLY A 54 -19.00 12.75 -1.55
C GLY A 54 -18.80 14.26 -1.73
N LEU A 55 -19.51 14.87 -2.69
CA LEU A 55 -19.45 16.32 -2.89
C LEU A 55 -20.10 17.09 -1.73
N ASN A 56 -21.25 16.64 -1.23
CA ASN A 56 -21.95 17.32 -0.12
C ASN A 56 -21.07 17.37 1.14
N LYS A 57 -20.54 16.21 1.57
CA LYS A 57 -19.61 16.13 2.70
C LYS A 57 -18.33 16.91 2.46
N GLY A 58 -17.82 16.92 1.23
CA GLY A 58 -16.65 17.71 0.85
C GLY A 58 -16.89 19.21 1.04
N VAL A 59 -18.04 19.71 0.61
CA VAL A 59 -18.44 21.12 0.80
C VAL A 59 -18.62 21.45 2.28
N ASP A 60 -19.30 20.59 3.05
CA ASP A 60 -19.46 20.77 4.49
C ASP A 60 -18.09 20.87 5.19
N ALA A 61 -17.15 19.99 4.84
CA ALA A 61 -15.81 20.03 5.43
C ALA A 61 -15.00 21.26 4.98
N ILE A 62 -15.17 21.74 3.74
CA ILE A 62 -14.58 23.03 3.31
C ILE A 62 -15.15 24.18 4.15
N PHE A 63 -16.46 24.20 4.41
CA PHE A 63 -17.06 25.20 5.29
C PHE A 63 -16.46 25.14 6.69
N GLU A 64 -16.32 23.96 7.28
CA GLU A 64 -15.69 23.79 8.59
C GLU A 64 -14.24 24.33 8.62
N VAL A 65 -13.47 24.13 7.54
CA VAL A 65 -12.10 24.67 7.44
C VAL A 65 -12.15 26.19 7.42
N LEU A 66 -13.01 26.78 6.61
CA LEU A 66 -13.11 28.23 6.45
C LEU A 66 -13.62 28.93 7.72
N THR A 67 -14.48 28.26 8.50
CA THR A 67 -14.96 28.75 9.80
C THR A 67 -14.04 28.40 10.98
N GLY A 68 -12.97 27.64 10.75
CA GLY A 68 -12.04 27.20 11.79
C GLY A 68 -12.57 26.09 12.71
N ALA A 69 -13.66 25.42 12.32
CA ALA A 69 -14.26 24.30 13.05
C ALA A 69 -13.65 22.94 12.67
N TYR A 70 -12.88 22.87 11.59
CA TYR A 70 -12.30 21.63 11.09
C TYR A 70 -11.24 21.07 12.04
N GLN A 71 -11.51 19.88 12.60
CA GLN A 71 -10.64 19.25 13.59
C GLN A 71 -9.51 18.40 13.00
N GLY A 72 -9.49 18.22 11.67
CA GLY A 72 -8.55 17.31 11.02
C GLY A 72 -8.87 15.86 11.34
N THR A 73 -8.92 15.03 10.31
CA THR A 73 -8.96 13.58 10.51
C THR A 73 -7.53 13.10 10.45
N ARG A 74 -6.79 13.27 11.56
CA ARG A 74 -5.67 12.36 11.83
C ARG A 74 -6.28 10.98 12.01
N GLN A 75 -6.44 10.28 10.90
CA GLN A 75 -6.55 8.83 10.88
C GLN A 75 -5.25 8.35 11.52
N ASN A 76 -5.29 8.16 12.84
CA ASN A 76 -4.38 7.25 13.48
C ASN A 76 -4.61 5.95 12.72
N ASN A 77 -3.68 5.60 11.83
CA ASN A 77 -3.55 4.23 11.36
C ASN A 77 -3.32 3.42 12.64
N ALA A 78 -4.39 3.06 13.33
CA ALA A 78 -4.40 1.94 14.24
C ALA A 78 -3.80 0.83 13.39
N GLN A 79 -2.59 0.38 13.76
CA GLN A 79 -1.84 -0.58 12.97
C GLN A 79 -2.83 -1.66 12.52
N ASP A 80 -3.05 -1.75 11.20
CA ASP A 80 -3.58 -2.96 10.60
C ASP A 80 -2.61 -4.05 11.03
N THR A 81 -2.96 -4.67 12.15
CA THR A 81 -2.11 -5.62 12.83
C THR A 81 -2.24 -6.82 11.94
N PHE A 82 -1.28 -6.97 11.02
CA PHE A 82 -1.16 -8.15 10.17
C PHE A 82 -1.46 -9.35 11.08
N PRO A 83 -2.45 -10.19 10.77
CA PRO A 83 -2.90 -11.22 11.70
C PRO A 83 -1.88 -12.36 11.71
N ILE A 84 -0.68 -12.08 12.22
CA ILE A 84 0.47 -12.98 12.32
C ILE A 84 0.02 -14.23 13.09
N GLY A 85 -0.86 -14.08 14.08
CA GLY A 85 -1.46 -15.20 14.79
C GLY A 85 -2.29 -16.14 13.90
N PHE A 86 -3.05 -15.62 12.95
CA PHE A 86 -3.84 -16.42 11.99
C PHE A 86 -2.93 -17.20 11.03
N PHE A 87 -1.91 -16.54 10.48
CA PHE A 87 -0.95 -17.19 9.58
C PHE A 87 -0.05 -18.19 10.32
N PHE A 88 0.34 -17.91 11.56
CA PHE A 88 1.11 -18.83 12.38
C PHE A 88 0.31 -20.08 12.75
N PHE A 89 -0.97 -19.91 13.11
CA PHE A 89 -1.89 -21.03 13.32
C PHE A 89 -2.04 -21.88 12.06
N LEU A 90 -2.24 -21.25 10.89
CA LEU A 90 -2.34 -21.95 9.61
C LEU A 90 -1.05 -22.72 9.26
N PHE A 91 0.12 -22.14 9.54
CA PHE A 91 1.42 -22.79 9.32
C PHE A 91 1.60 -24.03 10.21
N ILE A 92 1.22 -23.95 11.49
CA ILE A 92 1.28 -25.12 12.39
C ILE A 92 0.35 -26.23 11.90
N VAL A 93 -0.88 -25.89 11.50
CA VAL A 93 -1.84 -26.87 10.95
C VAL A 93 -1.28 -27.51 9.68
N PHE A 94 -0.65 -26.73 8.79
CA PHE A 94 -0.01 -27.24 7.58
C PHE A 94 1.15 -28.21 7.86
N ILE A 95 2.00 -27.91 8.84
CA ILE A 95 3.10 -28.80 9.27
C ILE A 95 2.54 -30.12 9.83
N ILE A 96 1.51 -30.07 10.67
CA ILE A 96 0.87 -31.26 11.25
C ILE A 96 0.25 -32.12 10.13
N PHE A 97 -0.39 -31.49 9.15
CA PHE A 97 -0.99 -32.18 8.00
C PHE A 97 0.06 -32.90 7.15
N ILE A 98 1.20 -32.27 6.87
CA ILE A 98 2.34 -32.89 6.17
C ILE A 98 2.87 -34.11 6.94
N ILE A 99 3.03 -33.99 8.27
CA ILE A 99 3.55 -35.07 9.12
C ILE A 99 2.54 -36.24 9.18
N ALA A 100 1.24 -35.95 9.25
CA ALA A 100 0.18 -36.95 9.26
C ALA A 100 0.14 -37.75 7.94
N ILE A 101 0.29 -37.09 6.81
CA ILE A 101 0.37 -37.74 5.48
C ILE A 101 1.67 -38.56 5.34
N SER A 102 2.78 -38.06 5.88
CA SER A 102 4.09 -38.72 5.85
C SER A 102 4.11 -40.05 6.62
N LYS A 103 3.42 -40.12 7.78
CA LYS A 103 3.38 -41.36 8.59
C LYS A 103 2.58 -42.50 7.96
N ASN A 104 1.68 -42.22 7.02
CA ASN A 104 0.84 -43.25 6.41
C ASN A 104 1.48 -43.95 5.18
N ARG A 105 2.75 -43.65 4.86
CA ARG A 105 3.52 -44.35 3.80
C ARG A 105 4.71 -45.17 4.31
N ARG A 106 4.71 -45.58 5.58
CA ARG A 106 5.71 -46.51 6.13
C ARG A 106 5.08 -47.86 6.46
N GLY A 107 4.59 -48.50 5.41
CA GLY A 107 4.27 -49.92 5.40
C GLY A 107 5.00 -50.60 4.25
N GLY A 108 6.00 -51.43 4.57
CA GLY A 108 6.49 -52.49 3.68
C GLY A 108 7.86 -52.26 3.03
N GLY A 109 8.74 -53.26 3.18
CA GLY A 109 9.75 -53.57 2.15
C GLY A 109 11.18 -53.74 2.63
N ASN A 110 11.54 -54.97 2.96
CA ASN A 110 12.90 -55.47 3.14
C ASN A 110 13.71 -55.45 1.81
N HIS A 111 15.04 -55.65 1.92
CA HIS A 111 16.06 -56.04 0.91
C HIS A 111 16.95 -54.94 0.31
N GLY A 112 18.28 -55.11 0.46
CA GLY A 112 19.24 -54.59 -0.52
C GLY A 112 20.60 -54.11 0.00
N LYS A 113 21.52 -55.05 0.25
CA LYS A 113 22.99 -55.00 0.06
C LYS A 113 23.59 -53.68 -0.51
N GLY A 114 24.68 -53.21 0.12
CA GLY A 114 25.85 -52.73 -0.63
C GLY A 114 26.38 -51.34 -0.27
N GLY A 115 27.36 -51.32 0.63
CA GLY A 115 28.52 -50.42 0.69
C GLY A 115 28.44 -49.00 0.11
N ARG A 116 28.48 -48.00 1.00
CA ARG A 116 29.62 -47.07 1.14
C ARG A 116 29.31 -46.12 2.29
N SER A 117 30.10 -46.28 3.36
CA SER A 117 30.26 -45.28 4.41
C SER A 117 30.55 -43.93 3.77
N ASN A 118 29.64 -42.98 3.94
CA ASN A 118 29.89 -41.54 3.97
C ASN A 118 28.68 -40.86 4.61
N GLY A 119 28.46 -41.16 5.88
CA GLY A 119 27.61 -40.34 6.73
C GLY A 119 28.42 -39.11 7.13
N THR A 120 28.38 -38.05 6.35
CA THR A 120 28.83 -36.75 6.83
C THR A 120 27.79 -36.25 7.82
N SER A 121 28.09 -36.37 9.10
CA SER A 121 27.37 -35.65 10.14
C SER A 121 27.39 -34.15 9.78
N ILE A 122 26.33 -33.42 10.12
CA ILE A 122 26.26 -31.96 9.95
C ILE A 122 27.47 -31.28 10.63
N LEU A 123 28.03 -31.91 11.67
CA LEU A 123 29.25 -31.46 12.34
C LEU A 123 30.51 -31.57 11.46
N ASP A 124 30.65 -32.63 10.66
CA ASP A 124 31.78 -32.80 9.72
C ASP A 124 31.68 -31.80 8.57
N ALA A 125 30.46 -31.50 8.09
CA ALA A 125 30.23 -30.53 7.04
C ALA A 125 30.64 -29.11 7.47
N ILE A 126 30.37 -28.74 8.72
CA ILE A 126 30.72 -27.42 9.27
C ILE A 126 32.23 -27.31 9.50
N ILE A 127 32.89 -28.35 10.02
CA ILE A 127 34.35 -28.35 10.24
C ILE A 127 35.11 -28.31 8.90
N LEU A 128 34.65 -29.05 7.89
CA LEU A 128 35.28 -29.08 6.57
C LEU A 128 35.02 -27.80 5.76
N SER A 129 33.89 -27.12 5.99
CA SER A 129 33.53 -25.88 5.30
C SER A 129 34.41 -24.67 5.63
N ASN A 130 35.17 -24.70 6.74
CA ASN A 130 35.98 -23.56 7.18
C ASN A 130 37.46 -23.61 6.74
N LEU A 131 37.90 -24.66 6.02
CA LEU A 131 39.31 -24.84 5.62
C LEU A 131 39.59 -24.63 4.13
N GLY A 132 38.60 -24.34 3.28
CA GLY A 132 38.78 -24.29 1.83
C GLY A 132 38.44 -22.95 1.19
N ARG A 133 39.39 -22.01 1.18
CA ARG A 133 39.37 -20.86 0.27
C ARG A 133 39.29 -21.34 -1.20
N GLY A 134 38.52 -20.61 -2.00
CA GLY A 134 39.01 -20.21 -3.33
C GLY A 134 38.21 -20.69 -4.54
N SER A 135 37.60 -19.69 -5.19
CA SER A 135 37.72 -19.45 -6.63
C SER A 135 36.79 -20.16 -7.62
N TYR A 136 36.14 -19.28 -8.40
CA TYR A 136 35.57 -19.43 -9.74
C TYR A 136 34.28 -20.22 -9.94
N GLY A 137 33.30 -19.55 -10.57
CA GLY A 137 32.29 -20.24 -11.36
C GLY A 137 30.90 -19.62 -11.31
N GLY A 138 30.74 -18.51 -12.03
CA GLY A 138 29.55 -18.16 -12.83
C GLY A 138 28.12 -18.56 -12.43
N SER A 139 27.27 -17.54 -12.53
CA SER A 139 25.88 -17.62 -13.00
C SER A 139 24.79 -17.98 -11.98
N SER A 140 24.13 -16.95 -11.47
CA SER A 140 22.69 -16.93 -11.21
C SER A 140 22.24 -15.47 -11.38
N GLY A 141 21.34 -15.15 -12.31
CA GLY A 141 19.97 -15.62 -12.29
C GLY A 141 19.16 -14.67 -11.42
N GLY A 142 19.05 -13.41 -11.86
CA GLY A 142 18.31 -12.37 -11.16
C GLY A 142 16.81 -12.71 -11.14
N PHE A 143 16.31 -13.07 -9.97
CA PHE A 143 14.88 -13.20 -9.72
C PHE A 143 14.30 -11.81 -9.48
N GLY A 144 13.44 -11.40 -10.42
CA GLY A 144 12.69 -10.16 -10.36
C GLY A 144 11.72 -10.15 -9.19
N SER A 145 11.88 -9.14 -8.33
CA SER A 145 10.93 -8.78 -7.28
C SER A 145 9.62 -8.30 -7.92
N SER A 146 8.53 -8.97 -7.59
CA SER A 146 7.18 -8.62 -8.03
C SER A 146 6.63 -7.46 -7.19
N SER A 147 6.25 -6.39 -7.90
CA SER A 147 5.14 -5.48 -7.62
C SER A 147 5.05 -4.84 -6.23
N GLY A 148 5.80 -3.76 -6.03
CA GLY A 148 5.32 -2.62 -5.25
C GLY A 148 4.48 -1.72 -6.15
N GLY A 149 3.16 -1.74 -5.97
CA GLY A 149 2.24 -0.88 -6.71
C GLY A 149 2.43 0.58 -6.32
N SER A 150 3.19 1.32 -7.11
CA SER A 150 3.25 2.77 -7.07
C SER A 150 1.91 3.34 -7.55
N PHE A 151 1.14 3.94 -6.65
CA PHE A 151 0.01 4.80 -7.02
C PHE A 151 0.57 6.14 -7.53
N GLY A 152 1.15 6.11 -8.73
CA GLY A 152 1.51 7.28 -9.51
C GLY A 152 0.26 7.88 -10.13
N GLY A 153 -0.41 8.75 -9.38
CA GLY A 153 -1.50 9.56 -9.89
C GLY A 153 -0.96 10.56 -10.91
N GLY A 154 -1.24 10.32 -12.19
CA GLY A 154 -1.07 11.32 -13.23
C GLY A 154 -1.93 12.54 -12.89
N GLY A 155 -1.25 13.59 -12.42
CA GLY A 155 -1.85 14.87 -12.09
C GLY A 155 -2.61 15.45 -13.28
N PHE A 156 -3.53 16.37 -13.00
CA PHE A 156 -4.16 17.18 -14.02
C PHE A 156 -3.06 17.93 -14.78
N GLY A 157 -2.69 17.41 -15.96
CA GLY A 157 -1.68 17.96 -16.84
C GLY A 157 -2.25 19.19 -17.54
N GLY A 158 -2.22 20.31 -16.84
CA GLY A 158 -2.74 21.58 -17.35
C GLY A 158 -2.83 22.56 -16.19
N GLY A 159 -1.77 23.34 -15.99
CA GLY A 159 -1.85 24.51 -15.13
C GLY A 159 -2.98 25.39 -15.64
N PHE A 160 -3.91 25.76 -14.76
CA PHE A 160 -4.94 26.76 -15.06
C PHE A 160 -4.22 28.07 -15.37
N GLY A 161 -3.95 28.31 -16.66
CA GLY A 161 -3.29 29.52 -17.13
C GLY A 161 -4.22 30.73 -16.96
N GLY A 162 -3.76 31.73 -16.20
CA GLY A 162 -4.24 33.12 -16.32
C GLY A 162 -5.60 33.45 -15.70
N GLY A 163 -5.93 32.93 -14.52
CA GLY A 163 -7.11 33.32 -13.74
C GLY A 163 -6.83 33.39 -12.24
N GLY A 164 -7.63 34.15 -11.47
CA GLY A 164 -7.43 34.51 -10.06
C GLY A 164 -7.51 33.38 -9.02
N PHE A 165 -6.92 32.22 -9.30
CA PHE A 165 -6.81 31.08 -8.40
C PHE A 165 -5.34 30.80 -8.09
N SER A 166 -5.04 30.35 -6.86
CA SER A 166 -3.68 30.44 -6.32
C SER A 166 -2.65 29.46 -6.88
N GLY A 167 -3.07 28.54 -7.77
CA GLY A 167 -2.23 27.42 -8.19
C GLY A 167 -2.02 26.35 -7.11
N GLY A 168 -2.40 26.61 -5.86
CA GLY A 168 -2.29 25.71 -4.69
C GLY A 168 -3.38 24.64 -4.59
N GLY A 169 -4.02 24.27 -5.70
CA GLY A 169 -5.07 23.25 -5.70
C GLY A 169 -4.55 21.86 -5.33
N ALA A 170 -5.45 20.98 -4.90
CA ALA A 170 -5.15 19.58 -4.64
C ALA A 170 -6.06 18.67 -5.46
N GLY A 171 -5.50 17.54 -5.90
CA GLY A 171 -6.20 16.52 -6.69
C GLY A 171 -6.20 15.17 -6.02
N GLY A 172 -7.18 14.34 -6.40
CA GLY A 172 -7.24 12.94 -6.00
C GLY A 172 -7.92 12.07 -7.06
N SER A 173 -7.69 10.77 -6.97
CA SER A 173 -8.31 9.74 -7.82
C SER A 173 -8.82 8.57 -6.98
N TRP A 174 -9.77 7.79 -7.50
CA TRP A 174 -10.33 6.62 -6.82
C TRP A 174 -10.55 5.41 -7.72
#